data_AF-A0A511H4Z2-F1
#
_entry.id   AF-A0A511H4Z2-F1
#
_cell.length_a   1.000
_cell.length_b   1.000
_cell.length_c   1.000
_cell.angle_alpha   90.00
_cell.angle_beta   90.00
_cell.angle_gamma   90.00
#
_symmetry.space_group_name_H-M   'P 1'
#
loop_
_entity.id
_entity.type
_entity.pdbx_description
1 polymer ?
#
loop_
_entity_poly.entity_id
_entity_poly.type
_entity_poly.pdbx_seq_one_letter_code
_entity_poly.pdbx_strand_id
1 'polypeptide(L)'
;MKRLGKVGLLVGALTLGGAVVGCKAEDDTAKKHRIVGSDHLSKKEFKEAAAAYALSLQADPKQEKVWEKKAFAHMQMGQMNEAAEAVLKMGELKTTPAEKAEIYRTLASMYMTGGTTEDAEKYFNEALKLEPKDEASLGWIAEIYAQRGGARSMGAPIIKESLEKSLSYYDQVIAINPNSANTYLNKRVVMGRLMEFERQQKEMALSEAAENAKNKEVVAEATARADEHQKRMDEYQVQFAEMTKKFGEAQKAAKAAAPAQ
;
A
#
# COMPACT_ATOMS: atom_id res chain seq x y z
N MET A 1 84.00 -4.40 5.47
CA MET A 1 84.52 -3.61 6.61
C MET A 1 83.84 -2.25 6.61
N LYS A 2 83.17 -1.89 7.73
CA LYS A 2 82.89 -0.53 8.27
C LYS A 2 82.23 0.48 7.31
N ARG A 3 81.12 1.16 7.62
CA ARG A 3 80.57 1.61 8.91
C ARG A 3 79.10 2.01 8.73
N LEU A 4 78.28 1.65 9.71
CA LEU A 4 76.98 2.27 9.97
C LEU A 4 77.15 3.77 10.29
N GLY A 5 76.24 4.59 9.78
CA GLY A 5 75.95 5.94 10.28
C GLY A 5 74.44 6.09 10.41
N LYS A 6 73.92 5.97 11.64
CA LYS A 6 72.57 6.43 12.01
C LYS A 6 72.56 7.97 11.98
N VAL A 7 71.38 8.56 11.78
CA VAL A 7 70.80 9.72 12.52
C VAL A 7 69.86 10.48 11.59
N GLY A 8 68.63 10.73 12.05
CA GLY A 8 67.70 11.67 11.42
C GLY A 8 66.24 11.28 11.49
N LEU A 9 65.69 11.13 12.70
CA LEU A 9 64.24 11.18 12.92
C LEU A 9 63.75 12.58 12.53
N LEU A 10 62.93 12.70 11.50
CA LEU A 10 62.07 13.87 11.28
C LEU A 10 60.63 13.42 11.45
N VAL A 11 60.13 13.56 12.68
CA VAL A 11 58.70 13.55 12.97
C VAL A 11 58.13 14.83 12.39
N GLY A 12 57.63 14.74 11.16
CA GLY A 12 56.72 15.73 10.61
C GLY A 12 55.38 15.57 11.30
N ALA A 13 55.16 16.29 12.40
CA ALA A 13 53.85 16.47 12.99
C ALA A 13 53.00 17.32 12.04
N LEU A 14 52.34 16.67 11.08
CA LEU A 14 51.19 17.23 10.40
C LEU A 14 50.02 17.20 11.39
N THR A 15 49.87 18.30 12.12
CA THR A 15 48.65 18.58 12.85
C THR A 15 47.50 18.67 11.84
N LEU A 16 46.72 17.59 11.72
CA LEU A 16 45.37 17.60 11.18
C LEU A 16 44.48 18.42 12.15
N GLY A 17 44.69 19.73 12.17
CA GLY A 17 43.80 20.69 12.79
C GLY A 17 42.72 21.07 11.78
N GLY A 18 41.62 20.31 11.75
CA GLY A 18 40.52 20.62 10.84
C GLY A 18 39.48 19.52 10.70
N ALA A 19 38.87 19.07 11.82
CA ALA A 19 37.77 18.10 11.74
C ALA A 19 36.63 18.32 12.76
N VAL A 20 36.49 19.51 13.36
CA VAL A 20 35.41 19.77 14.34
C VAL A 20 34.54 20.99 14.01
N VAL A 21 34.98 21.86 13.08
CA VAL A 21 34.20 23.07 12.70
C VAL A 21 33.15 22.77 11.62
N GLY A 22 33.36 21.74 10.78
CA GLY A 22 32.46 21.40 9.67
C GLY A 22 31.06 20.96 10.10
N CYS A 23 30.95 19.98 11.00
CA CYS A 23 29.65 19.43 11.40
C CYS A 23 28.73 20.46 12.08
N LYS A 24 29.29 21.44 12.80
CA LYS A 24 28.50 22.44 13.52
C LYS A 24 27.94 23.52 12.59
N ALA A 25 28.67 23.87 11.53
CA ALA A 25 28.22 24.83 10.53
C ALA A 25 27.18 24.22 9.56
N GLU A 26 27.34 22.93 9.22
CA GLU A 26 26.37 22.18 8.42
C GLU A 26 25.03 22.00 9.16
N ASP A 27 25.07 21.64 10.45
CA ASP A 27 23.88 21.54 11.32
C ASP A 27 23.11 22.87 11.45
N ASP A 28 23.83 23.98 11.60
CA ASP A 28 23.21 25.32 11.72
C ASP A 28 22.56 25.76 10.39
N THR A 29 23.20 25.44 9.25
CA THR A 29 22.67 25.71 7.91
C THR A 29 21.40 24.90 7.64
N ALA A 30 21.45 23.58 7.92
CA ALA A 30 20.31 22.68 7.80
C ALA A 30 19.12 23.17 8.64
N LYS A 31 19.37 23.48 9.91
CA LYS A 31 18.34 23.98 10.83
C LYS A 31 17.68 25.26 10.35
N LYS A 32 18.47 26.24 9.85
CA LYS A 32 17.95 27.50 9.32
C LYS A 32 16.98 27.26 8.16
N HIS A 33 17.39 26.47 7.16
CA HIS A 33 16.55 26.19 6.00
C HIS A 33 15.31 25.36 6.34
N ARG A 34 15.40 24.44 7.31
CA ARG A 34 14.24 23.70 7.83
C ARG A 34 13.19 24.61 8.47
N ILE A 35 13.62 25.62 9.23
CA ILE A 35 12.72 26.61 9.84
C ILE A 35 12.03 27.43 8.75
N VAL A 36 12.78 27.93 7.76
CA VAL A 36 12.22 28.65 6.61
C VAL A 36 11.19 27.80 5.86
N GLY A 37 11.50 26.52 5.61
CA GLY A 37 10.54 25.61 4.98
C GLY A 37 9.29 25.37 5.82
N SER A 38 9.42 25.31 7.15
CA SER A 38 8.28 25.15 8.06
C SER A 38 7.40 26.39 8.13
N ASP A 39 7.99 27.58 8.05
CA ASP A 39 7.27 28.85 7.99
C ASP A 39 6.44 28.95 6.69
N HIS A 40 7.07 28.71 5.53
CA HIS A 40 6.37 28.64 4.24
C HIS A 40 5.27 27.58 4.23
N LEU A 41 5.55 26.39 4.81
CA LEU A 41 4.55 25.33 4.89
C LEU A 41 3.33 25.75 5.72
N SER A 42 3.52 26.46 6.85
CA SER A 42 2.42 26.96 7.67
C SER A 42 1.54 27.99 6.94
N LYS A 43 2.14 28.72 5.98
CA LYS A 43 1.47 29.69 5.10
C LYS A 43 0.86 29.04 3.85
N LYS A 44 1.00 27.72 3.67
CA LYS A 44 0.60 26.97 2.48
C LYS A 44 1.36 27.37 1.19
N GLU A 45 2.52 27.97 1.36
CA GLU A 45 3.46 28.32 0.28
C GLU A 45 4.29 27.08 -0.07
N PHE A 46 3.64 26.08 -0.69
CA PHE A 46 4.19 24.73 -0.83
C PHE A 46 5.46 24.67 -1.69
N LYS A 47 5.55 25.52 -2.72
CA LYS A 47 6.71 25.56 -3.62
C LYS A 47 7.95 26.07 -2.89
N GLU A 48 7.80 27.16 -2.15
CA GLU A 48 8.83 27.78 -1.34
C GLU A 48 9.24 26.86 -0.18
N ALA A 49 8.27 26.19 0.45
CA ALA A 49 8.53 25.19 1.47
C ALA A 49 9.39 24.04 0.92
N ALA A 50 9.03 23.46 -0.23
CA ALA A 50 9.79 22.38 -0.85
C ALA A 50 11.22 22.80 -1.22
N ALA A 51 11.41 24.03 -1.72
CA ALA A 51 12.73 24.58 -2.04
C ALA A 51 13.58 24.78 -0.78
N ALA A 52 13.02 25.34 0.29
CA ALA A 52 13.73 25.51 1.55
C ALA A 52 14.08 24.17 2.21
N TYR A 53 13.19 23.19 2.16
CA TYR A 53 13.50 21.83 2.61
C TYR A 53 14.60 21.18 1.77
N ALA A 54 14.64 21.39 0.45
CA ALA A 54 15.73 20.90 -0.39
C ALA A 54 17.09 21.47 0.04
N LEU A 55 17.17 22.77 0.36
CA LEU A 55 18.39 23.39 0.89
C LEU A 55 18.77 22.83 2.27
N SER A 56 17.79 22.57 3.13
CA SER A 56 18.02 21.90 4.42
C SER A 56 18.61 20.50 4.24
N LEU A 57 18.07 19.72 3.30
CA LEU A 57 18.47 18.35 3.03
C LEU A 57 19.80 18.25 2.27
N GLN A 58 20.19 19.30 1.55
CA GLN A 58 21.53 19.41 0.97
C GLN A 58 22.61 19.56 2.05
N ALA A 59 22.31 20.27 3.14
CA ALA A 59 23.22 20.44 4.27
C ALA A 59 23.23 19.24 5.23
N ASP A 60 22.06 18.66 5.52
CA ASP A 60 21.93 17.39 6.25
C ASP A 60 20.82 16.51 5.67
N PRO A 61 21.17 15.44 4.91
CA PRO A 61 20.21 14.55 4.27
C PRO A 61 19.59 13.52 5.23
N LYS A 62 20.03 13.43 6.50
CA LYS A 62 19.53 12.42 7.46
C LYS A 62 18.29 12.88 8.23
N GLN A 63 17.73 14.02 7.84
CA GLN A 63 16.54 14.59 8.48
C GLN A 63 15.25 13.95 7.94
N GLU A 64 14.88 12.79 8.50
CA GLU A 64 13.68 12.03 8.11
C GLU A 64 12.41 12.91 8.04
N LYS A 65 12.13 13.68 9.10
CA LYS A 65 10.96 14.58 9.15
C LYS A 65 10.97 15.68 8.09
N VAL A 66 12.14 16.05 7.57
CA VAL A 66 12.26 17.06 6.51
C VAL A 66 11.96 16.44 5.15
N TRP A 67 12.37 15.19 4.90
CA TRP A 67 11.94 14.44 3.72
C TRP A 67 10.42 14.26 3.69
N GLU A 68 9.81 13.88 4.82
CA GLU A 68 8.35 13.75 4.96
C GLU A 68 7.64 15.08 4.63
N LYS A 69 8.09 16.21 5.21
CA LYS A 69 7.52 17.53 4.94
C LYS A 69 7.72 17.98 3.49
N LYS A 70 8.85 17.64 2.87
CA LYS A 70 9.09 17.90 1.45
C LYS A 70 8.14 17.08 0.58
N ALA A 71 7.95 15.80 0.88
CA ALA A 71 6.99 14.95 0.17
C ALA A 71 5.57 15.52 0.29
N PHE A 72 5.14 15.91 1.49
CA PHE A 72 3.84 16.53 1.72
C PHE A 72 3.67 17.81 0.91
N ALA A 73 4.67 18.70 0.87
CA ALA A 73 4.61 19.92 0.06
C ALA A 73 4.43 19.61 -1.43
N HIS A 74 5.12 18.60 -1.96
CA HIS A 74 4.93 18.13 -3.34
C HIS A 74 3.53 17.53 -3.56
N MET A 75 3.00 16.76 -2.61
CA MET A 75 1.63 16.25 -2.69
C MET A 75 0.59 17.38 -2.80
N GLN A 76 0.74 18.44 -2.00
CA GLN A 76 -0.17 19.60 -2.04
C GLN A 76 -0.09 20.36 -3.37
N MET A 77 1.03 20.24 -4.10
CA MET A 77 1.19 20.78 -5.46
C MET A 77 0.74 19.81 -6.56
N GLY A 78 0.25 18.61 -6.22
CA GLY A 78 -0.09 17.56 -7.20
C GLY A 78 1.12 16.90 -7.86
N GLN A 79 2.33 17.13 -7.33
CA GLN A 79 3.60 16.65 -7.85
C GLN A 79 3.92 15.26 -7.27
N MET A 80 3.19 14.24 -7.72
CA MET A 80 3.27 12.89 -7.14
C MET A 80 4.64 12.23 -7.31
N ASN A 81 5.32 12.45 -8.44
CA ASN A 81 6.63 11.84 -8.68
C ASN A 81 7.70 12.40 -7.74
N GLU A 82 7.70 13.72 -7.54
CA GLU A 82 8.61 14.42 -6.64
C GLU A 82 8.31 14.08 -5.18
N ALA A 83 7.03 13.90 -4.83
CA ALA A 83 6.63 13.41 -3.52
C ALA A 83 7.15 11.98 -3.29
N ALA A 84 7.02 11.09 -4.29
CA ALA A 84 7.51 9.72 -4.22
C ALA A 84 9.04 9.67 -4.09
N GLU A 85 9.77 10.50 -4.83
CA GLU A 85 11.22 10.61 -4.72
C GLU A 85 11.64 11.01 -3.29
N ALA A 86 10.96 11.99 -2.69
CA ALA A 86 11.24 12.41 -1.33
C ALA A 86 10.99 11.30 -0.29
N VAL A 87 9.91 10.52 -0.44
CA VAL A 87 9.62 9.37 0.43
C VAL A 87 10.62 8.22 0.21
N LEU A 88 11.04 7.95 -1.03
CA LEU A 88 12.09 6.95 -1.32
C LEU A 88 13.43 7.36 -0.70
N LYS A 89 13.80 8.64 -0.78
CA LYS A 89 15.00 9.18 -0.11
C LYS A 89 14.93 9.06 1.40
N MET A 90 13.76 9.28 1.99
CA MET A 90 13.51 8.99 3.40
C MET A 90 13.73 7.50 3.72
N GLY A 91 13.34 6.62 2.80
CA GLY A 91 13.54 5.17 2.91
C GLY A 91 14.99 4.70 2.90
N GLU A 92 15.90 5.46 2.28
CA GLU A 92 17.35 5.18 2.32
C GLU A 92 17.91 5.25 3.76
N LEU A 93 17.21 5.94 4.68
CA LEU A 93 17.59 6.05 6.09
C LEU A 93 17.12 4.84 6.93
N LYS A 94 16.26 3.98 6.38
CA LYS A 94 15.67 2.83 7.08
C LYS A 94 16.57 1.61 6.98
N THR A 95 16.70 0.90 8.09
CA THR A 95 17.70 -0.19 8.20
C THR A 95 17.06 -1.57 8.27
N THR A 96 15.89 -1.67 8.89
CA THR A 96 15.19 -2.95 9.04
C THR A 96 14.20 -3.21 7.89
N PRO A 97 13.86 -4.48 7.60
CA PRO A 97 12.81 -4.82 6.64
C PRO A 97 11.46 -4.17 7.00
N ALA A 98 11.05 -4.21 8.26
CA ALA A 98 9.80 -3.60 8.73
C ALA A 98 9.73 -2.09 8.48
N GLU A 99 10.82 -1.35 8.77
CA GLU A 99 10.87 0.09 8.48
C GLU A 99 10.82 0.38 6.98
N LYS A 100 11.49 -0.42 6.15
CA LYS A 100 11.45 -0.28 4.69
C LYS A 100 10.06 -0.62 4.13
N ALA A 101 9.39 -1.63 4.68
CA ALA A 101 8.02 -1.96 4.33
C ALA A 101 7.06 -0.80 4.66
N GLU A 102 7.24 -0.11 5.78
CA GLU A 102 6.48 1.10 6.13
C GLU A 102 6.64 2.21 5.08
N ILE A 103 7.86 2.40 4.55
CA ILE A 103 8.11 3.39 3.48
C ILE A 103 7.31 3.03 2.22
N TYR A 104 7.33 1.75 1.83
CA TYR A 104 6.55 1.29 0.68
C TYR A 104 5.03 1.41 0.93
N ARG A 105 4.54 1.15 2.15
CA ARG A 105 3.15 1.42 2.52
C ARG A 105 2.80 2.90 2.44
N THR A 106 3.70 3.78 2.86
CA THR A 106 3.52 5.24 2.77
C THR A 106 3.40 5.69 1.32
N LEU A 107 4.29 5.20 0.44
CA LEU A 107 4.19 5.42 -1.01
C LEU A 107 2.87 4.92 -1.56
N ALA A 108 2.50 3.69 -1.24
CA ALA A 108 1.25 3.11 -1.72
C ALA A 108 0.03 3.92 -1.29
N SER A 109 -0.06 4.33 -0.02
CA SER A 109 -1.14 5.19 0.50
C SER A 109 -1.20 6.55 -0.18
N MET A 110 -0.05 7.12 -0.53
CA MET A 110 0.02 8.37 -1.29
C MET A 110 -0.57 8.20 -2.70
N TYR A 111 -0.21 7.12 -3.40
CA TYR A 111 -0.77 6.79 -4.71
C TYR A 111 -2.27 6.44 -4.66
N MET A 112 -2.74 5.82 -3.57
CA MET A 112 -4.18 5.61 -3.35
C MET A 112 -4.98 6.92 -3.25
N THR A 113 -4.35 8.01 -2.80
CA THR A 113 -5.02 9.30 -2.57
C THR A 113 -4.91 10.24 -3.77
N GLY A 114 -3.73 10.29 -4.41
CA GLY A 114 -3.42 11.29 -5.43
C GLY A 114 -2.85 10.74 -6.73
N GLY A 115 -2.78 9.41 -6.88
CA GLY A 115 -2.20 8.74 -8.05
C GLY A 115 -3.06 7.58 -8.57
N THR A 116 -2.42 6.56 -9.15
CA THR A 116 -3.10 5.39 -9.74
C THR A 116 -3.15 4.22 -8.77
N THR A 117 -4.18 3.38 -8.87
CA THR A 117 -4.26 2.14 -8.09
C THR A 117 -3.19 1.12 -8.49
N GLU A 118 -2.68 1.20 -9.72
CA GLU A 118 -1.57 0.38 -10.23
C GLU A 118 -0.26 0.70 -9.52
N ASP A 119 0.06 1.99 -9.34
CA ASP A 119 1.24 2.41 -8.59
C ASP A 119 1.12 2.05 -7.10
N ALA A 120 -0.07 2.21 -6.52
CA ALA A 120 -0.33 1.79 -5.15
C ALA A 120 -0.13 0.28 -4.97
N GLU A 121 -0.70 -0.54 -5.85
CA GLU A 121 -0.54 -2.00 -5.86
C GLU A 121 0.94 -2.40 -5.95
N LYS A 122 1.71 -1.74 -6.82
CA LYS A 122 3.15 -1.99 -6.96
C LYS A 122 3.87 -1.81 -5.61
N TYR A 123 3.64 -0.69 -4.92
CA TYR A 123 4.35 -0.42 -3.67
C TYR A 123 3.84 -1.28 -2.50
N PHE A 124 2.56 -1.62 -2.42
CA PHE A 124 2.10 -2.63 -1.46
C PHE A 124 2.77 -3.99 -1.71
N ASN A 125 2.98 -4.38 -2.96
CA ASN A 125 3.72 -5.61 -3.27
C ASN A 125 5.20 -5.53 -2.86
N GLU A 126 5.87 -4.39 -3.02
CA GLU A 126 7.23 -4.22 -2.49
C GLU A 126 7.27 -4.33 -0.95
N ALA A 127 6.25 -3.80 -0.25
CA ALA A 127 6.11 -3.99 1.19
C ALA A 127 5.97 -5.47 1.56
N LEU A 128 5.12 -6.23 0.83
CA LEU A 128 4.91 -7.66 1.08
C LEU A 128 6.12 -8.54 0.76
N LYS A 129 7.03 -8.12 -0.12
CA LYS A 129 8.30 -8.83 -0.31
C LYS A 129 9.19 -8.79 0.93
N LEU A 130 9.08 -7.71 1.72
CA LEU A 130 9.84 -7.53 2.96
C LEU A 130 9.10 -8.11 4.16
N GLU A 131 7.79 -7.89 4.23
CA GLU A 131 6.91 -8.33 5.31
C GLU A 131 5.71 -9.09 4.72
N PRO A 132 5.83 -10.40 4.43
CA PRO A 132 4.77 -11.16 3.75
C PRO A 132 3.46 -11.29 4.51
N LYS A 133 3.46 -10.97 5.81
CA LYS A 133 2.28 -10.99 6.70
C LYS A 133 1.86 -9.58 7.13
N ASP A 134 2.25 -8.55 6.38
CA ASP A 134 1.80 -7.19 6.63
C ASP A 134 0.29 -7.05 6.32
N GLU A 135 -0.51 -7.13 7.37
CA GLU A 135 -1.98 -7.11 7.31
C GLU A 135 -2.51 -5.92 6.51
N ALA A 136 -1.90 -4.74 6.71
CA ALA A 136 -2.32 -3.50 6.04
C ALA A 136 -2.13 -3.59 4.52
N SER A 137 -0.96 -4.04 4.06
CA SER A 137 -0.68 -4.18 2.63
C SER A 137 -1.57 -5.23 1.96
N LEU A 138 -1.79 -6.38 2.62
CA LEU A 138 -2.71 -7.41 2.14
C LEU A 138 -4.15 -6.88 2.02
N GLY A 139 -4.61 -6.14 3.02
CA GLY A 139 -5.95 -5.54 3.03
C GLY A 139 -6.15 -4.52 1.92
N TRP A 140 -5.16 -3.67 1.66
CA TRP A 140 -5.24 -2.70 0.57
C TRP A 140 -5.17 -3.34 -0.81
N ILE A 141 -4.33 -4.36 -1.01
CA ILE A 141 -4.30 -5.11 -2.27
C ILE A 141 -5.65 -5.81 -2.49
N ALA A 142 -6.23 -6.41 -1.46
CA ALA A 142 -7.57 -7.00 -1.55
C ALA A 142 -8.62 -5.97 -2.00
N GLU A 143 -8.56 -4.74 -1.48
CA GLU A 143 -9.45 -3.64 -1.85
C GLU A 143 -9.24 -3.17 -3.29
N ILE A 144 -8.00 -3.05 -3.75
CA ILE A 144 -7.66 -2.72 -5.14
C ILE A 144 -8.28 -3.75 -6.09
N TYR A 145 -8.12 -5.05 -5.79
CA TYR A 145 -8.73 -6.12 -6.57
C TYR A 145 -10.25 -6.14 -6.48
N ALA A 146 -10.85 -5.79 -5.33
CA ALA A 146 -12.30 -5.66 -5.19
C ALA A 146 -12.84 -4.53 -6.09
N GLN A 147 -12.15 -3.38 -6.12
CA GLN A 147 -12.50 -2.25 -6.97
C GLN A 147 -12.37 -2.61 -8.45
N ARG A 148 -11.23 -3.19 -8.85
CA ARG A 148 -10.97 -3.66 -10.22
C ARG A 148 -11.97 -4.73 -10.66
N GLY A 149 -12.43 -5.57 -9.73
CA GLY A 149 -13.48 -6.57 -9.93
C GLY A 149 -14.91 -6.02 -10.03
N GLY A 150 -15.10 -4.72 -9.79
CA GLY A 150 -16.41 -4.06 -9.82
C GLY A 150 -17.21 -4.15 -8.52
N ALA A 151 -16.65 -4.63 -7.41
CA ALA A 151 -17.36 -4.76 -6.14
C ALA A 151 -17.64 -3.43 -5.43
N ARG A 152 -17.08 -2.32 -5.93
CA ARG A 152 -17.21 -0.96 -5.36
C ARG A 152 -18.00 0.01 -6.24
N SER A 153 -18.45 -0.44 -7.41
CA SER A 153 -19.26 0.36 -8.31
C SER A 153 -20.26 -0.52 -9.04
N MET A 154 -21.55 -0.30 -8.78
CA MET A 154 -22.62 -1.13 -9.35
C MET A 154 -22.62 -1.13 -10.89
N GLY A 155 -22.23 -0.01 -11.51
CA GLY A 155 -22.15 0.14 -12.97
C GLY A 155 -20.82 -0.33 -13.59
N ALA A 156 -19.83 -0.74 -12.78
CA ALA A 156 -18.56 -1.26 -13.31
C ALA A 156 -18.74 -2.69 -13.86
N PRO A 157 -17.99 -3.10 -14.89
CA PRO A 157 -18.00 -4.47 -15.36
C PRO A 157 -17.56 -5.43 -14.25
N ILE A 158 -18.11 -6.64 -14.26
CA ILE A 158 -17.69 -7.68 -13.31
C ILE A 158 -16.49 -8.42 -13.88
N ILE A 159 -15.34 -8.30 -13.19
CA ILE A 159 -14.11 -9.01 -13.57
C ILE A 159 -13.88 -10.13 -12.55
N LYS A 160 -14.36 -11.34 -12.87
CA LYS A 160 -14.31 -12.52 -11.98
C LYS A 160 -12.92 -12.79 -11.41
N GLU A 161 -11.89 -12.79 -12.26
CA GLU A 161 -10.51 -13.06 -11.83
C GLU A 161 -10.03 -12.05 -10.76
N SER A 162 -10.39 -10.77 -10.91
CA SER A 162 -10.04 -9.75 -9.92
C SER A 162 -10.80 -9.95 -8.61
N LEU A 163 -12.09 -10.33 -8.66
CA LEU A 163 -12.87 -10.64 -7.46
C LEU A 163 -12.30 -11.86 -6.72
N GLU A 164 -11.88 -12.91 -7.45
CA GLU A 164 -11.26 -14.10 -6.85
C GLU A 164 -9.91 -13.78 -6.20
N LYS A 165 -9.07 -12.96 -6.84
CA LYS A 165 -7.84 -12.45 -6.22
C LYS A 165 -8.14 -11.66 -4.94
N SER A 166 -9.17 -10.80 -4.96
CA SER A 166 -9.60 -10.06 -3.77
C SER A 166 -10.00 -10.98 -2.61
N LEU A 167 -10.79 -12.03 -2.87
CA LEU A 167 -11.16 -13.03 -1.86
C LEU A 167 -9.92 -13.69 -1.24
N SER A 168 -8.95 -14.08 -2.06
CA SER A 168 -7.70 -14.72 -1.60
C SER A 168 -6.88 -13.81 -0.68
N TYR A 169 -6.77 -12.51 -0.99
CA TYR A 169 -6.08 -11.57 -0.09
C TYR A 169 -6.85 -11.31 1.20
N TYR A 170 -8.18 -11.20 1.15
CA TYR A 170 -8.98 -11.12 2.38
C TYR A 170 -8.83 -12.37 3.25
N ASP A 171 -8.69 -13.57 2.66
CA ASP A 171 -8.41 -14.79 3.41
C ASP A 171 -7.07 -14.73 4.15
N GLN A 172 -6.03 -14.19 3.52
CA GLN A 172 -4.75 -13.98 4.17
C GLN A 172 -4.85 -12.99 5.34
N VAL A 173 -5.60 -11.89 5.16
CA VAL A 173 -5.86 -10.94 6.25
C VAL A 173 -6.61 -11.61 7.41
N ILE A 174 -7.65 -12.40 7.13
CA ILE A 174 -8.41 -13.13 8.16
C ILE A 174 -7.52 -14.15 8.89
N ALA A 175 -6.61 -14.82 8.18
CA ALA A 175 -5.68 -15.78 8.78
C ALA A 175 -4.69 -15.09 9.76
N ILE A 176 -4.35 -13.82 9.51
CA ILE A 176 -3.49 -13.02 10.39
C ILE A 176 -4.31 -12.42 11.54
N ASN A 177 -5.46 -11.83 11.22
CA ASN A 177 -6.33 -11.12 12.15
C ASN A 177 -7.79 -11.60 12.01
N PRO A 178 -8.18 -12.66 12.74
CA PRO A 178 -9.54 -13.19 12.69
C PRO A 178 -10.57 -12.26 13.38
N ASN A 179 -10.13 -11.18 14.02
CA ASN A 179 -11.02 -10.19 14.64
C ASN A 179 -11.23 -8.95 13.76
N SER A 180 -10.74 -8.95 12.52
CA SER A 180 -10.98 -7.85 11.58
C SER A 180 -12.40 -7.89 11.01
N ALA A 181 -13.32 -7.18 11.68
CA ALA A 181 -14.71 -7.04 11.24
C ALA A 181 -14.80 -6.48 9.80
N ASN A 182 -14.03 -5.44 9.49
CA ASN A 182 -14.06 -4.81 8.16
C ASN A 182 -13.65 -5.79 7.06
N THR A 183 -12.72 -6.70 7.32
CA THR A 183 -12.32 -7.71 6.33
C THR A 183 -13.46 -8.66 5.99
N TYR A 184 -14.22 -9.15 6.98
CA TYR A 184 -15.41 -9.99 6.72
C TYR A 184 -16.49 -9.22 5.95
N LEU A 185 -16.73 -7.96 6.31
CA LEU A 185 -17.66 -7.08 5.62
C LEU A 185 -17.26 -6.88 4.15
N ASN A 186 -15.99 -6.59 3.89
CA ASN A 186 -15.51 -6.36 2.54
C ASN A 186 -15.52 -7.63 1.69
N LYS A 187 -15.13 -8.78 2.28
CA LYS A 187 -15.16 -10.09 1.63
C LYS A 187 -16.57 -10.49 1.19
N ARG A 188 -17.60 -10.29 2.03
CA ARG A 188 -18.99 -10.60 1.65
C ARG A 188 -19.53 -9.70 0.53
N VAL A 189 -19.06 -8.45 0.43
CA VAL A 189 -19.43 -7.57 -0.70
C VAL A 189 -18.87 -8.12 -2.01
N VAL A 190 -17.63 -8.63 -2.00
CA VAL A 190 -17.03 -9.30 -3.17
C VAL A 190 -17.81 -10.57 -3.53
N MET A 191 -18.21 -11.38 -2.56
CA MET A 191 -19.07 -12.56 -2.79
C MET A 191 -20.41 -12.19 -3.42
N GLY A 192 -21.05 -11.11 -2.95
CA GLY A 192 -22.30 -10.63 -3.57
C GLY A 192 -22.11 -10.23 -5.04
N ARG A 193 -20.96 -9.64 -5.39
CA ARG A 193 -20.62 -9.32 -6.79
C ARG A 193 -20.35 -10.56 -7.63
N LEU A 194 -19.74 -11.60 -7.05
CA LEU A 194 -19.55 -12.89 -7.71
C LEU A 194 -20.89 -13.62 -7.92
N MET A 195 -21.81 -13.58 -6.95
CA MET A 195 -23.15 -14.14 -7.12
C MET A 195 -23.90 -13.46 -8.26
N GLU A 196 -23.78 -12.14 -8.39
CA GLU A 196 -24.35 -11.40 -9.51
C GLU A 196 -23.75 -11.83 -10.86
N PHE A 197 -22.43 -12.04 -10.92
CA PHE A 197 -21.78 -12.60 -12.10
C PHE A 197 -22.35 -13.98 -12.46
N GLU A 198 -22.40 -14.90 -11.49
CA GLU A 198 -22.91 -16.25 -11.72
C GLU A 198 -24.38 -16.23 -12.17
N ARG A 199 -25.19 -15.30 -11.62
CA ARG A 199 -26.58 -15.08 -12.05
C ARG A 199 -26.67 -14.66 -13.51
N GLN A 200 -25.85 -13.70 -13.94
CA GLN A 200 -25.80 -13.24 -15.34
C GLN A 200 -25.39 -14.38 -16.29
N GLN A 201 -24.39 -15.18 -15.92
CA GLN A 201 -23.97 -16.32 -16.73
C GLN A 201 -25.05 -17.40 -16.82
N LYS A 202 -25.75 -17.67 -15.71
CA LYS A 202 -26.92 -18.56 -15.69
C LYS A 202 -28.03 -18.07 -16.63
N GLU A 203 -28.39 -16.79 -16.54
CA GLU A 203 -29.43 -16.19 -17.38
C GLU A 203 -29.06 -16.27 -18.88
N MET A 204 -27.80 -16.01 -19.24
CA MET A 204 -27.32 -16.18 -20.61
C MET A 204 -27.41 -17.63 -21.10
N ALA A 205 -27.00 -18.60 -20.28
CA ALA A 205 -27.10 -20.01 -20.63
C ALA A 205 -28.56 -20.45 -20.83
N LEU A 206 -29.50 -19.95 -20.01
CA LEU A 206 -30.93 -20.23 -20.20
C LEU A 206 -31.51 -19.56 -21.45
N SER A 207 -31.06 -18.35 -21.80
CA SER A 207 -31.44 -17.69 -23.06
C SER A 207 -30.98 -18.50 -24.27
N GLU A 208 -29.74 -18.98 -24.25
CA GLU A 208 -29.18 -19.83 -25.31
C GLU A 208 -30.00 -21.12 -25.48
N ALA A 209 -30.40 -21.78 -24.39
CA ALA A 209 -31.26 -22.95 -24.44
C ALA A 209 -32.64 -22.62 -25.08
N ALA A 210 -33.23 -21.47 -24.71
CA ALA A 210 -34.52 -21.04 -25.25
C ALA A 210 -34.44 -20.72 -26.77
N GLU A 211 -33.39 -20.04 -27.21
CA GLU A 211 -33.15 -19.71 -28.61
C GLU A 211 -32.88 -20.96 -29.47
N ASN A 212 -32.27 -21.98 -28.87
CA ASN A 212 -31.91 -23.23 -29.54
C ASN A 212 -32.87 -24.39 -29.25
N ALA A 213 -34.14 -24.12 -28.88
CA ALA A 213 -35.09 -25.11 -28.37
C ALA A 213 -35.30 -26.38 -29.25
N LYS A 214 -34.98 -26.32 -30.55
CA LYS A 214 -35.07 -27.48 -31.47
C LYS A 214 -33.84 -28.38 -31.45
N ASN A 215 -32.69 -27.87 -30.99
CA ASN A 215 -31.44 -28.61 -30.86
C ASN A 215 -31.29 -29.15 -29.44
N LYS A 216 -31.66 -30.42 -29.23
CA LYS A 216 -31.67 -31.05 -27.90
C LYS A 216 -30.29 -31.10 -27.23
N GLU A 217 -29.22 -31.20 -28.01
CA GLU A 217 -27.85 -31.26 -27.49
C GLU A 217 -27.45 -29.90 -26.90
N VAL A 218 -27.61 -28.83 -27.68
CA VAL A 218 -27.33 -27.45 -27.22
C VAL A 218 -28.19 -27.09 -26.00
N VAL A 219 -29.48 -27.47 -26.00
CA VAL A 219 -30.36 -27.24 -24.84
C VAL A 219 -29.83 -27.95 -23.59
N ALA A 220 -29.41 -29.21 -23.72
CA ALA A 220 -28.88 -29.98 -22.59
C ALA A 220 -27.58 -29.38 -22.05
N GLU A 221 -26.64 -29.01 -22.92
CA GLU A 221 -25.37 -28.37 -22.53
C GLU A 221 -25.57 -27.01 -21.87
N ALA A 222 -26.45 -26.17 -22.42
CA ALA A 222 -26.74 -24.85 -21.88
C ALA A 222 -27.47 -24.94 -20.53
N THR A 223 -28.39 -25.90 -20.37
CA THR A 223 -29.05 -26.16 -19.09
C THR A 223 -28.07 -26.68 -18.04
N ALA A 224 -27.16 -27.59 -18.41
CA ALA A 224 -26.12 -28.07 -17.50
C ALA A 224 -25.20 -26.92 -17.02
N ARG A 225 -24.80 -26.02 -17.93
CA ARG A 225 -24.07 -24.79 -17.55
C ARG A 225 -24.87 -23.92 -16.58
N ALA A 226 -26.16 -23.72 -16.82
CA ALA A 226 -27.02 -22.94 -15.94
C ALA A 226 -27.10 -23.54 -14.51
N ASP A 227 -27.16 -24.87 -14.41
CA ASP A 227 -27.17 -25.59 -13.12
C ASP A 227 -25.82 -25.44 -12.39
N GLU A 228 -24.70 -25.48 -13.10
CA GLU A 228 -23.38 -25.22 -12.50
C GLU A 228 -23.26 -23.80 -11.94
N HIS A 229 -23.76 -22.79 -12.67
CA HIS A 229 -23.79 -21.41 -12.18
C HIS A 229 -24.70 -21.27 -10.95
N GLN A 230 -25.84 -21.96 -10.92
CA GLN A 230 -26.70 -22.00 -9.73
C GLN A 230 -25.96 -22.59 -8.53
N LYS A 231 -25.25 -23.71 -8.71
CA LYS A 231 -24.49 -24.35 -7.64
C LYS A 231 -23.42 -23.40 -7.07
N ARG A 232 -22.69 -22.69 -7.92
CA ARG A 232 -21.70 -21.68 -7.48
C ARG A 232 -22.35 -20.53 -6.71
N MET A 233 -23.53 -20.06 -7.15
CA MET A 233 -24.28 -19.04 -6.40
C MET A 233 -24.66 -19.54 -5.00
N ASP A 234 -25.13 -20.78 -4.88
CA ASP A 234 -25.52 -21.38 -3.60
C ASP A 234 -24.30 -21.51 -2.66
N GLU A 235 -23.15 -21.91 -3.19
CA GLU A 235 -21.88 -21.94 -2.45
C GLU A 235 -21.49 -20.55 -1.94
N TYR A 236 -21.55 -19.52 -2.79
CA TYR A 236 -21.29 -18.14 -2.35
C TYR A 236 -22.32 -17.63 -1.34
N GLN A 237 -23.58 -18.02 -1.45
CA GLN A 237 -24.63 -17.65 -0.50
C GLN A 237 -24.36 -18.20 0.90
N VAL A 238 -23.88 -19.45 1.00
CA VAL A 238 -23.46 -20.05 2.27
C VAL A 238 -22.28 -19.29 2.85
N GLN A 239 -21.23 -19.05 2.06
CA GLN A 239 -20.05 -18.30 2.50
C GLN A 239 -20.41 -16.86 2.92
N PHE A 240 -21.30 -16.18 2.19
CA PHE A 240 -21.79 -14.85 2.53
C PHE A 240 -22.46 -14.82 3.90
N ALA A 241 -23.31 -15.81 4.20
CA ALA A 241 -23.96 -15.93 5.49
C ALA A 241 -22.95 -16.17 6.62
N GLU A 242 -21.93 -17.00 6.37
CA GLU A 242 -20.84 -17.21 7.31
C GLU A 242 -20.05 -15.92 7.57
N MET A 243 -19.67 -15.17 6.53
CA MET A 243 -18.96 -13.90 6.68
C MET A 243 -19.81 -12.87 7.44
N THR A 244 -21.13 -12.86 7.22
CA THR A 244 -22.05 -11.99 7.98
C THR A 244 -22.08 -12.34 9.46
N LYS A 245 -22.10 -13.64 9.80
CA LYS A 245 -21.98 -14.10 11.18
C LYS A 245 -20.63 -13.69 11.80
N LYS A 246 -19.53 -13.95 11.09
CA LYS A 246 -18.16 -13.63 11.52
C LYS A 246 -17.94 -12.13 11.73
N PHE A 247 -18.51 -11.30 10.86
CA PHE A 247 -18.54 -9.85 11.04
C PHE A 247 -19.18 -9.46 12.38
N GLY A 248 -20.35 -10.02 12.71
CA GLY A 248 -21.03 -9.76 13.98
C GLY A 248 -20.26 -10.27 15.21
N GLU A 249 -19.61 -11.42 15.10
CA GLU A 249 -18.71 -11.95 16.15
C GLU A 249 -17.52 -11.02 16.39
N ALA A 250 -16.83 -10.60 15.33
CA ALA A 250 -15.68 -9.70 15.38
C ALA A 250 -16.05 -8.32 15.95
N GLN A 251 -17.21 -7.75 15.58
CA GLN A 251 -17.70 -6.49 16.15
C GLN A 251 -17.95 -6.59 17.66
N LYS A 252 -18.55 -7.70 18.12
CA LYS A 252 -18.79 -7.93 19.56
C LYS A 252 -17.47 -8.07 20.32
N ALA A 253 -16.52 -8.82 19.76
CA ALA A 253 -15.19 -8.98 20.35
C ALA A 253 -14.46 -7.62 20.47
N ALA A 254 -14.48 -6.80 19.41
CA ALA A 254 -13.88 -5.47 19.43
C ALA A 254 -14.51 -4.56 20.50
N LYS A 255 -15.84 -4.59 20.65
CA LYS A 255 -16.54 -3.82 21.69
C LYS A 255 -16.19 -4.30 23.11
N ALA A 256 -16.04 -5.62 23.31
CA ALA A 256 -15.68 -6.19 24.60
C ALA A 256 -14.21 -5.90 25.01
N ALA A 257 -13.33 -5.69 24.03
CA ALA A 257 -11.93 -5.33 24.25
C ALA A 257 -11.69 -3.83 24.48
N ALA A 258 -12.69 -2.97 24.22
CA ALA A 258 -12.58 -1.54 24.49
C ALA A 258 -12.56 -1.29 26.01
N PRO A 259 -11.63 -0.47 26.54
CA PRO A 259 -11.61 -0.14 27.96
C PRO A 259 -12.94 0.50 28.36
N ALA A 260 -13.49 0.07 29.50
CA ALA A 260 -14.68 0.68 30.07
C ALA A 260 -14.40 2.17 30.32
N GLN A 261 -15.17 3.04 29.68
CA GLN A 261 -15.15 4.48 29.91
C GLN A 261 -15.78 4.83 31.26
#